data_AF-A0A1F7D024-F1
#
_entry.id   AF-A0A1F7D024-F1
#
_cell.length_a   1.000
_cell.length_b   1.000
_cell.length_c   1.000
_cell.angle_alpha   90.00
_cell.angle_beta   90.00
_cell.angle_gamma   90.00
#
_symmetry.space_group_name_H-M   'P 1'
#
loop_
_entity.id
_entity.type
_entity.pdbx_description
1 polymer ?
#
loop_
_entity_poly.entity_id
_entity_poly.type
_entity_poly.pdbx_seq_one_letter_code
_entity_poly.pdbx_strand_id
1 'polypeptide(L)'
;MATLYLRPSERELLEKLPSALAGACAVEDEELTSFESTSELVVRMRLVASDAHPEVRDFVLGVLHDLQRGKEINPKALARLPHESLPVVYFGMGALGLCALIEVLFPSVRSREDLEGLAGLTKVRHLLLEANASALV
;
A
#
# COMPACT_ATOMS: atom_id res chain seq x y z
N MET A 1 -0.59 10.31 -20.81
CA MET A 1 -1.48 10.66 -19.69
C MET A 1 -1.29 9.59 -18.63
N ALA A 2 -1.13 9.96 -17.35
CA ALA A 2 -0.98 8.96 -16.30
C ALA A 2 -2.31 8.22 -16.04
N THR A 3 -2.22 6.95 -15.66
CA THR A 3 -3.37 6.10 -15.34
C THR A 3 -3.35 5.75 -13.85
N LEU A 4 -4.45 6.04 -13.17
CA LEU A 4 -4.72 5.60 -11.81
C LEU A 4 -5.39 4.22 -11.85
N TYR A 5 -4.75 3.22 -11.26
CA TYR A 5 -5.36 1.92 -11.02
C TYR A 5 -6.04 2.02 -9.66
N LEU A 6 -7.38 2.04 -9.59
CA LEU A 6 -8.09 2.32 -8.34
C LEU A 6 -8.90 1.12 -7.88
N ARG A 7 -8.76 0.80 -6.60
CA ARG A 7 -9.70 -0.09 -5.90
C ARG A 7 -11.03 0.64 -5.67
N PRO A 8 -12.14 -0.08 -5.43
CA PRO A 8 -13.44 0.55 -5.18
C PRO A 8 -13.42 1.62 -4.08
N SER A 9 -12.72 1.35 -2.96
CA SER A 9 -12.57 2.32 -1.85
C SER A 9 -11.79 3.58 -2.24
N GLU A 10 -10.90 3.49 -3.23
CA GLU A 10 -10.05 4.60 -3.67
C GLU A 10 -10.78 5.49 -4.69
N ARG A 11 -11.75 4.95 -5.43
CA ARG A 11 -12.62 5.75 -6.31
C ARG A 11 -13.39 6.80 -5.52
N GLU A 12 -13.92 6.44 -4.35
CA GLU A 12 -14.59 7.38 -3.45
C GLU A 12 -13.66 8.49 -2.92
N LEU A 13 -12.34 8.24 -2.89
CA LEU A 13 -11.34 9.23 -2.51
C LEU A 13 -11.03 10.18 -3.68
N LEU A 14 -11.04 9.67 -4.92
CA LEU A 14 -10.86 10.47 -6.13
C LEU A 14 -11.93 11.55 -6.27
N GLU A 15 -13.19 11.21 -6.00
CA GLU A 15 -14.32 12.14 -6.08
C GLU A 15 -14.23 13.29 -5.07
N LYS A 16 -13.43 13.14 -4.01
CA LYS A 16 -13.22 14.16 -2.97
C LYS A 16 -12.06 15.10 -3.29
N LEU A 17 -11.32 14.87 -4.37
CA LEU A 17 -10.23 15.75 -4.77
C LEU A 17 -10.75 17.10 -5.30
N PRO A 18 -9.91 18.15 -5.29
CA PRO A 18 -10.25 19.43 -5.89
C PRO A 18 -10.71 19.28 -7.35
N SER A 19 -11.79 19.97 -7.72
CA SER A 19 -12.37 19.91 -9.08
C SER A 19 -11.39 20.28 -10.20
N ALA A 20 -10.36 21.08 -9.89
CA ALA A 20 -9.28 21.42 -10.81
C ALA A 20 -8.45 20.20 -11.27
N LEU A 21 -8.52 19.09 -10.55
CA LEU A 21 -7.85 17.83 -10.88
C LEU A 21 -8.76 16.83 -11.60
N ALA A 22 -10.05 17.17 -11.80
CA ALA A 22 -10.99 16.30 -12.49
C ALA A 22 -10.52 16.05 -13.94
N GLY A 23 -10.47 14.79 -14.34
CA GLY A 23 -10.03 14.38 -15.69
C GLY A 23 -8.54 14.55 -15.96
N ALA A 24 -7.71 14.88 -14.96
CA ALA A 24 -6.27 15.04 -15.14
C ALA A 24 -5.53 13.70 -15.36
N CYS A 25 -6.16 12.57 -15.05
CA CYS A 25 -5.63 11.22 -15.23
C CYS A 25 -6.70 10.28 -15.80
N ALA A 26 -6.26 9.23 -16.49
CA ALA A 26 -7.11 8.08 -16.79
C ALA A 26 -7.36 7.27 -15.51
N VAL A 27 -8.46 6.54 -15.45
CA VAL A 27 -8.80 5.68 -14.32
C VAL A 27 -9.14 4.29 -14.83
N GLU A 28 -8.47 3.27 -14.29
CA GLU A 28 -8.73 1.85 -14.51
C GLU A 28 -9.08 1.18 -13.18
N ASP A 29 -9.94 0.15 -13.23
CA ASP A 29 -10.27 -0.64 -12.04
C ASP A 29 -9.12 -1.56 -11.65
N GLU A 30 -8.75 -1.55 -10.38
CA GLU A 30 -7.89 -2.57 -9.79
C GLU A 30 -8.75 -3.73 -9.30
N GLU A 31 -8.84 -4.78 -10.11
CA GLU A 31 -9.59 -6.01 -9.77
C GLU A 31 -8.68 -7.10 -9.16
N LEU A 32 -7.36 -6.93 -9.24
CA LEU A 32 -6.42 -7.93 -8.74
C LEU A 32 -6.37 -7.92 -7.21
N THR A 33 -6.32 -9.13 -6.65
CA THR A 33 -6.31 -9.36 -5.18
C THR A 33 -5.22 -10.33 -4.74
N SER A 34 -4.34 -10.71 -5.67
CA SER A 34 -3.22 -11.63 -5.42
C SER A 34 -2.09 -10.91 -4.70
N PHE A 35 -2.11 -10.93 -3.37
CA PHE A 35 -1.02 -10.41 -2.54
C PHE A 35 0.11 -11.44 -2.38
N GLU A 36 1.24 -11.01 -1.81
CA GLU A 36 2.33 -11.91 -1.46
C GLU A 36 1.88 -13.02 -0.50
N SER A 37 2.53 -14.18 -0.60
CA SER A 37 2.26 -15.28 0.33
C SER A 37 2.59 -14.90 1.77
N THR A 38 1.87 -15.48 2.73
CA THR A 38 2.16 -15.30 4.16
C THR A 38 3.63 -15.60 4.49
N SER A 39 4.23 -16.61 3.86
CA SER A 39 5.65 -16.94 4.04
C SER A 39 6.60 -15.81 3.63
N GLU A 40 6.35 -15.18 2.47
CA GLU A 40 7.18 -14.07 1.99
C GLU A 40 7.02 -12.84 2.88
N LEU A 41 5.79 -12.52 3.28
CA LEU A 41 5.51 -11.42 4.20
C LEU A 41 6.20 -11.65 5.56
N VAL A 42 6.18 -12.87 6.09
CA VAL A 42 6.89 -13.20 7.34
C VAL A 42 8.40 -12.99 7.21
N VAL A 43 9.01 -13.38 6.08
CA VAL A 43 10.45 -13.15 5.86
C VAL A 43 10.76 -11.66 5.77
N ARG A 44 10.01 -10.90 4.97
CA ARG A 44 10.21 -9.45 4.82
C ARG A 44 10.02 -8.72 6.14
N MET A 45 8.97 -9.03 6.90
CA MET A 45 8.70 -8.39 8.19
C MET A 45 9.76 -8.74 9.25
N ARG A 46 10.41 -9.91 9.19
CA ARG A 46 11.56 -10.21 10.05
C ARG A 46 12.76 -9.32 9.73
N LEU A 47 13.01 -9.02 8.45
CA LEU A 47 14.07 -8.07 8.06
C LEU A 47 13.77 -6.68 8.62
N VAL A 48 12.52 -6.21 8.48
CA VAL A 48 12.09 -4.93 9.07
C VAL A 48 12.29 -4.93 10.59
N ALA A 49 11.90 -6.00 11.30
CA ALA A 49 12.05 -6.08 12.76
C ALA A 49 13.51 -6.03 13.22
N SER A 50 14.45 -6.51 12.41
CA SER A 50 15.86 -6.62 12.77
C SER A 50 16.62 -5.29 12.76
N ASP A 51 16.15 -4.33 11.96
CA ASP A 51 16.78 -3.01 11.75
C ASP A 51 15.93 -1.86 12.30
N ALA A 52 14.80 -2.18 12.94
CA ALA A 52 13.80 -1.24 13.39
C ALA A 52 14.10 -0.63 14.77
N HIS A 53 13.72 0.65 14.95
CA HIS A 53 13.55 1.24 16.29
C HIS A 53 12.64 0.37 17.17
N PRO A 54 12.81 0.36 18.51
CA PRO A 54 12.08 -0.54 19.41
C PRO A 54 10.56 -0.53 19.21
N GLU A 55 9.96 0.65 19.02
CA GLU A 55 8.51 0.81 18.82
C GLU A 55 8.01 0.17 17.52
N VAL A 56 8.82 0.25 16.46
CA VAL A 56 8.52 -0.33 15.15
C VAL A 56 8.68 -1.85 15.22
N ARG A 57 9.71 -2.32 15.93
CA ARG A 57 9.93 -3.74 16.16
C ARG A 57 8.72 -4.37 16.86
N ASP A 58 8.20 -3.75 17.91
CA ASP A 58 7.06 -4.28 18.65
C ASP A 58 5.78 -4.33 17.80
N PHE A 59 5.55 -3.30 16.99
CA PHE A 59 4.47 -3.31 15.99
C PHE A 59 4.64 -4.45 14.97
N VAL A 60 5.83 -4.57 14.38
CA VAL A 60 6.16 -5.57 13.37
C VAL A 60 6.03 -6.98 13.94
N LEU A 61 6.41 -7.19 15.20
CA LEU A 61 6.18 -8.45 15.92
C LEU A 61 4.69 -8.76 16.10
N GLY A 62 3.87 -7.74 16.37
CA GLY A 62 2.40 -7.87 16.39
C GLY A 62 1.83 -8.30 15.04
N VAL A 63 2.28 -7.65 13.95
CA VAL A 63 1.89 -8.03 12.58
C VAL A 63 2.35 -9.45 12.24
N LEU A 64 3.57 -9.83 12.60
CA LEU A 64 4.08 -11.19 12.42
C LEU A 64 3.23 -12.22 13.15
N HIS A 65 2.85 -11.93 14.40
CA HIS A 65 1.98 -12.82 15.18
C HIS A 65 0.60 -12.98 14.52
N ASP A 66 0.01 -11.90 14.00
CA ASP A 66 -1.28 -11.97 13.31
C ASP A 66 -1.20 -12.73 11.97
N LEU A 67 -0.17 -12.47 11.16
CA LEU A 67 0.10 -13.18 9.91
C LEU A 67 0.28 -14.69 10.14
N GLN A 68 1.03 -15.10 11.16
CA GLN A 68 1.23 -16.51 11.52
C GLN A 68 -0.07 -17.22 11.91
N ARG A 69 -1.11 -16.46 12.29
CA ARG A 69 -2.44 -16.98 12.65
C ARG A 69 -3.43 -16.87 11.48
N GLY A 70 -2.95 -16.52 10.29
CA GLY A 70 -3.78 -16.36 9.09
C GLY A 70 -4.70 -15.15 9.15
N LYS A 71 -4.40 -14.16 9.99
CA LYS A 71 -5.18 -12.91 10.03
C LYS A 71 -4.68 -11.94 8.99
N GLU A 72 -5.60 -11.14 8.46
CA GLU A 72 -5.28 -10.03 7.58
C GLU A 72 -4.62 -8.87 8.34
N ILE A 73 -3.68 -8.19 7.68
CA ILE A 73 -3.06 -6.99 8.23
C ILE A 73 -4.06 -5.84 8.06
N ASN A 74 -4.32 -5.09 9.12
CA ASN A 74 -5.12 -3.86 9.04
C ASN A 74 -4.22 -2.67 8.68
N PRO A 75 -4.32 -2.09 7.47
CA PRO A 75 -3.55 -0.91 7.05
C PRO A 75 -3.65 0.28 8.00
N LYS A 76 -4.79 0.45 8.66
CA LYS A 76 -5.04 1.57 9.59
C LYS A 76 -4.18 1.49 10.84
N ALA A 77 -3.63 0.32 11.16
CA ALA A 77 -2.72 0.15 12.29
C ALA A 77 -1.40 0.93 12.07
N LEU A 78 -1.04 1.21 10.81
CA LEU A 78 0.18 1.93 10.44
C LEU A 78 0.14 3.42 10.83
N ALA A 79 -1.04 4.01 10.98
CA ALA A 79 -1.19 5.42 11.36
C ALA A 79 -0.60 5.76 12.75
N ARG A 80 -0.27 4.74 13.57
CA ARG A 80 0.29 4.90 14.91
C ARG A 80 1.82 4.87 14.94
N LEU A 81 2.46 4.55 13.81
CA LEU A 81 3.91 4.45 13.74
C LEU A 81 4.55 5.84 13.54
N PRO A 82 5.78 6.05 14.04
CA PRO A 82 6.57 7.22 13.70
C PRO A 82 6.74 7.36 12.19
N HIS A 83 6.59 8.58 11.67
CA HIS A 83 6.62 8.84 10.23
C HIS A 83 7.91 8.37 9.55
N GLU A 84 9.05 8.51 10.23
CA GLU A 84 10.37 8.05 9.78
C GLU A 84 10.46 6.53 9.60
N SER A 85 9.59 5.78 10.26
CA SER A 85 9.58 4.31 10.24
C SER A 85 8.56 3.72 9.27
N LEU A 86 7.62 4.53 8.78
CA LEU A 86 6.61 4.08 7.82
C LEU A 86 7.20 3.51 6.53
N PRO A 87 8.26 4.09 5.90
CA PRO A 87 8.79 3.58 4.63
C PRO A 87 9.24 2.12 4.71
N VAL A 88 9.98 1.76 5.77
CA VAL A 88 10.49 0.40 5.93
C VAL A 88 9.37 -0.60 6.22
N VAL A 89 8.33 -0.18 6.95
CA VAL A 89 7.16 -1.04 7.23
C VAL A 89 6.31 -1.23 5.98
N TYR A 90 6.08 -0.18 5.18
CA TYR A 90 5.40 -0.30 3.89
C TYR A 90 6.15 -1.25 2.95
N PHE A 91 7.49 -1.15 2.90
CA PHE A 91 8.32 -2.08 2.14
C PHE A 91 8.14 -3.54 2.61
N GLY A 92 8.19 -3.78 3.93
CA GLY A 92 8.01 -5.11 4.50
C GLY A 92 6.67 -5.74 4.17
N MET A 93 5.61 -4.91 4.07
CA MET A 93 4.25 -5.34 3.75
C MET A 93 3.97 -5.51 2.26
N GLY A 94 4.90 -5.16 1.36
CA GLY A 94 4.73 -5.40 -0.06
C GLY A 94 3.53 -4.70 -0.70
N ALA A 95 2.75 -5.40 -1.53
CA ALA A 95 1.57 -4.84 -2.19
C ALA A 95 0.50 -4.38 -1.19
N LEU A 96 0.35 -5.05 -0.04
CA LEU A 96 -0.51 -4.59 1.06
C LEU A 96 -0.03 -3.25 1.64
N GLY A 97 1.29 -3.09 1.76
CA GLY A 97 1.91 -1.84 2.20
C GLY A 97 1.61 -0.70 1.24
N LEU A 98 1.65 -0.95 -0.07
CA LEU A 98 1.29 0.04 -1.08
C LEU A 98 -0.18 0.42 -1.05
N CYS A 99 -1.11 -0.53 -0.85
CA CYS A 99 -2.53 -0.23 -0.63
C CYS A 99 -2.70 0.79 0.51
N ALA A 100 -2.02 0.53 1.64
CA ALA A 100 -2.07 1.40 2.80
C ALA A 100 -1.48 2.78 2.53
N LEU A 101 -0.32 2.83 1.87
CA LEU A 101 0.35 4.08 1.52
C LEU A 101 -0.51 4.94 0.58
N ILE A 102 -1.10 4.33 -0.45
CA ILE A 102 -1.98 5.03 -1.41
C ILE A 102 -3.16 5.66 -0.68
N GLU A 103 -3.84 4.92 0.21
CA GLU A 103 -4.96 5.44 1.01
C GLU A 103 -4.53 6.59 1.94
N VAL A 104 -3.32 6.57 2.49
CA VAL A 104 -2.79 7.63 3.35
C VAL A 104 -2.43 8.89 2.54
N LEU A 105 -1.89 8.72 1.33
CA LEU A 105 -1.47 9.84 0.48
C LEU A 105 -2.64 10.49 -0.25
N PHE A 106 -3.68 9.72 -0.59
CA PHE A 106 -4.83 10.19 -1.38
C PHE A 106 -5.42 11.52 -0.85
N PRO A 107 -5.73 11.66 0.46
CA PRO A 107 -6.31 12.88 1.01
C PRO A 107 -5.38 14.09 0.96
N SER A 108 -4.08 13.90 0.69
CA SER A 108 -3.06 14.95 0.64
C SER A 108 -2.79 15.47 -0.77
N VAL A 109 -3.38 14.87 -1.81
CA VAL A 109 -3.23 15.31 -3.21
C VAL A 109 -3.83 16.71 -3.39
N ARG A 110 -3.04 17.68 -3.84
CA ARG A 110 -3.47 19.07 -4.07
C ARG A 110 -3.15 19.58 -5.47
N SER A 111 -2.22 18.93 -6.16
CA SER A 111 -1.74 19.34 -7.47
C SER A 111 -1.79 18.18 -8.48
N ARG A 112 -1.60 18.52 -9.76
CA ARG A 112 -1.47 17.53 -10.82
C ARG A 112 -0.21 16.66 -10.64
N GLU A 113 0.87 17.24 -10.14
CA GLU A 113 2.11 16.52 -9.87
C GLU A 113 1.92 15.47 -8.76
N ASP A 114 1.18 15.82 -7.69
CA ASP A 114 0.81 14.85 -6.65
C ASP A 114 -0.02 13.70 -7.22
N LEU A 115 -0.96 14.02 -8.13
CA LEU A 115 -1.83 13.03 -8.77
C LEU A 115 -1.04 12.10 -9.71
N GLU A 116 -0.06 12.63 -10.44
CA GLU A 116 0.85 11.84 -11.27
C GLU A 116 1.76 10.94 -10.41
N GLY A 117 2.23 11.43 -9.26
CA GLY A 117 2.94 10.62 -8.27
C GLY A 117 2.08 9.48 -7.71
N LEU A 118 0.82 9.78 -7.36
CA LEU A 118 -0.14 8.78 -6.90
C LEU A 118 -0.43 7.74 -7.99
N ALA A 119 -0.58 8.17 -9.25
CA ALA A 119 -0.74 7.27 -10.39
C ALA A 119 0.45 6.30 -10.51
N GLY A 120 1.67 6.80 -10.35
CA GLY A 120 2.87 5.96 -10.28
C GLY A 120 2.78 4.88 -9.19
N LEU A 121 2.38 5.24 -7.97
CA LEU A 121 2.22 4.29 -6.87
C LEU A 121 1.13 3.24 -7.16
N THR A 122 -0.01 3.65 -7.69
CA THR A 122 -1.08 2.71 -8.07
C THR A 122 -0.64 1.75 -9.16
N LYS A 123 0.18 2.22 -10.13
CA LYS A 123 0.74 1.34 -11.17
C LYS A 123 1.73 0.33 -10.59
N VAL A 124 2.60 0.74 -9.66
CA VAL A 124 3.53 -0.18 -9.00
C VAL A 124 2.75 -1.26 -8.23
N ARG A 125 1.70 -0.87 -7.50
CA ARG A 125 0.82 -1.83 -6.81
C ARG A 125 0.22 -2.83 -7.81
N HIS A 126 -0.36 -2.34 -8.90
CA HIS A 126 -0.96 -3.18 -9.93
C HIS A 126 0.04 -4.20 -10.50
N LEU A 127 1.25 -3.75 -10.87
CA LEU A 127 2.31 -4.63 -11.40
C LEU A 127 2.75 -5.71 -10.39
N LEU A 128 2.78 -5.38 -9.08
CA LEU A 128 3.08 -6.37 -8.05
C LEU A 128 1.95 -7.40 -7.91
N LEU A 129 0.69 -6.97 -7.96
CA LEU A 129 -0.46 -7.87 -7.92
C LEU A 129 -0.50 -8.79 -9.16
N GLU A 130 -0.18 -8.27 -10.34
CA GLU A 130 -0.02 -9.07 -11.57
C GLU A 130 1.09 -10.11 -11.42
N ALA A 131 2.25 -9.71 -10.92
CA ALA A 131 3.38 -10.61 -10.69
C ALA A 131 3.02 -11.74 -9.71
N ASN A 132 2.37 -11.39 -8.59
CA ASN A 132 1.91 -12.36 -7.60
C ASN A 132 0.85 -13.30 -8.18
N ALA A 133 -0.08 -12.79 -8.99
CA ALA A 133 -1.09 -13.62 -9.66
C ALA A 133 -0.45 -14.61 -10.65
N SER A 134 0.60 -14.18 -11.36
CA SER A 134 1.31 -15.03 -12.32
C SER A 134 2.10 -16.16 -11.66
N ALA A 135 2.53 -16.00 -10.41
CA ALA A 135 3.24 -17.02 -9.63
C ALA A 135 2.32 -18.14 -9.09
N LEU A 136 0.99 -17.99 -9.23
CA LEU A 136 -0.01 -19.00 -8.86
C LEU A 136 -0.34 -19.96 -10.01
N VAL A 137 0.30 -19.81 -11.17
CA VAL A 137 0.11 -20.62 -12.39
C VAL A 137 1.21 -21.66 -12.55
#